data_AF-A0A0K3B5M7-F1
#
_entry.id   AF-A0A0K3B5M7-F1
#
_cell.length_a   1.000
_cell.length_b   1.000
_cell.length_c   1.000
_cell.angle_alpha   90.00
_cell.angle_beta   90.00
_cell.angle_gamma   90.00
#
_symmetry.space_group_name_H-M   'P 1'
#
loop_
_entity.id
_entity.type
_entity.pdbx_description
1 polymer ?
#
loop_
_entity_poly.entity_id
_entity_poly.type
_entity_poly.pdbx_seq_one_letter_code
_entity_poly.pdbx_strand_id
1 'polypeptide(L)'
;MMSILEPCVSQFSLTIDAAETITLMVESADTPWGRRLNDALIMAMGTGDTFAVSPYGTVTHADFAPGSLIDSAKVVEVGDRSVCGVLSSLEKAGLVTTRTVLHEDSHETYLSEGRIITSVHVERAFVLVSVDYRWSTRARYSSSWDTYADLWEITDRSYIVPEGWYLVGEVGEYVYDLAGVAGAVRDSDDCFYWLYDLEGFSASHCMAECDQCGSRWTAESGSWHFEADWSDACSWSFDDAWDFDESANTVGCPQCGTGRVAFMIS
;
A
#
# COMPACT_ATOMS: atom_id res chain seq x y z
N MET A 1 -19.90 -8.82 -8.09
CA MET A 1 -19.39 -9.16 -9.43
C MET A 1 -17.93 -8.79 -9.35
N MET A 2 -17.04 -9.75 -9.08
CA MET A 2 -15.61 -9.45 -8.99
C MET A 2 -15.14 -9.12 -10.40
N SER A 3 -14.57 -7.93 -10.57
CA SER A 3 -13.92 -7.53 -11.82
C SER A 3 -12.63 -8.32 -11.90
N ILE A 4 -12.43 -9.04 -13.00
CA ILE A 4 -11.15 -9.69 -13.29
C ILE A 4 -10.14 -8.57 -13.52
N LEU A 5 -8.95 -8.66 -12.90
CA LEU A 5 -7.83 -7.74 -13.17
C LEU A 5 -7.36 -8.02 -14.59
N GLU A 6 -7.55 -7.05 -15.47
CA GLU A 6 -7.11 -7.16 -16.86
C GLU A 6 -5.62 -6.83 -16.96
N PRO A 7 -4.78 -7.75 -17.48
CA PRO A 7 -3.39 -7.44 -17.75
C PRO A 7 -3.26 -6.31 -18.78
N CYS A 8 -2.39 -5.34 -18.50
CA CYS A 8 -1.91 -4.38 -19.48
C CYS A 8 -0.89 -5.07 -20.39
N VAL A 9 -1.24 -5.22 -21.68
CA VAL A 9 -0.38 -5.87 -22.67
C VAL A 9 0.01 -4.87 -23.75
N SER A 10 1.30 -4.59 -23.84
CA SER A 10 1.90 -3.76 -24.87
C SER A 10 3.26 -4.31 -25.28
N GLN A 11 3.87 -3.74 -26.32
CA GLN A 11 5.14 -4.21 -26.86
C GLN A 11 6.26 -4.36 -25.82
N PHE A 12 6.22 -3.55 -24.75
CA PHE A 12 7.26 -3.52 -23.73
C PHE A 12 6.72 -3.69 -22.30
N SER A 13 5.47 -4.14 -22.15
CA SER A 13 4.84 -4.30 -20.84
C SER A 13 3.85 -5.46 -20.86
N LEU A 14 3.94 -6.31 -19.84
CA LEU A 14 2.95 -7.30 -19.47
C LEU A 14 2.80 -7.25 -17.96
N THR A 15 1.80 -6.52 -17.48
CA THR A 15 1.67 -6.24 -16.04
C THR A 15 0.21 -6.14 -15.60
N ILE A 16 -0.04 -6.30 -14.30
CA ILE A 16 -1.26 -5.83 -13.63
C ILE A 16 -0.94 -4.63 -12.73
N ASP A 17 -1.91 -3.76 -12.49
CA ASP A 17 -1.72 -2.57 -11.67
C ASP A 17 -1.63 -2.94 -10.18
N ALA A 18 -0.50 -2.60 -9.55
CA ALA A 18 -0.27 -2.91 -8.14
C ALA A 18 -1.28 -2.20 -7.21
N ALA A 19 -1.67 -0.96 -7.50
CA ALA A 19 -2.64 -0.23 -6.69
C ALA A 19 -4.06 -0.78 -6.83
N GLU A 20 -4.44 -1.29 -8.01
CA GLU A 20 -5.71 -1.99 -8.21
C GLU A 20 -5.78 -3.27 -7.38
N THR A 21 -4.68 -4.02 -7.27
CA THR A 21 -4.66 -5.20 -6.38
C THR A 21 -4.90 -4.83 -4.91
N ILE A 22 -4.32 -3.72 -4.43
CA ILE A 22 -4.58 -3.19 -3.08
C ILE A 22 -6.03 -2.74 -2.93
N THR A 23 -6.59 -2.13 -3.98
CA THR A 23 -7.99 -1.73 -3.99
C THR A 23 -8.90 -2.95 -3.81
N LEU A 24 -8.64 -4.05 -4.52
CA LEU A 24 -9.38 -5.30 -4.33
C LEU A 24 -9.24 -5.87 -2.92
N MET A 25 -8.06 -5.78 -2.31
CA MET A 25 -7.88 -6.15 -0.89
C MET A 25 -8.75 -5.30 0.03
N VAL A 26 -8.81 -3.98 -0.19
CA VAL A 26 -9.64 -3.06 0.61
C VAL A 26 -11.13 -3.35 0.41
N GLU A 27 -11.56 -3.60 -0.84
CA GLU A 27 -12.96 -3.88 -1.18
C GLU A 27 -13.44 -5.25 -0.68
N SER A 28 -12.54 -6.23 -0.63
CA SER A 28 -12.83 -7.60 -0.17
C SER A 28 -12.81 -7.74 1.35
N ALA A 29 -12.37 -6.70 2.08
CA ALA A 29 -12.30 -6.74 3.53
C ALA A 29 -13.67 -6.49 4.19
N ASP A 30 -14.04 -7.38 5.10
CA ASP A 30 -15.35 -7.35 5.79
C ASP A 30 -15.51 -6.24 6.84
N THR A 31 -14.48 -5.41 7.07
CA THR A 31 -14.50 -4.43 8.18
C THR A 31 -14.34 -2.97 7.70
N PRO A 32 -15.31 -2.08 8.02
CA PRO A 32 -15.30 -0.70 7.53
C PRO A 32 -14.29 0.19 8.27
N TRP A 33 -13.56 -0.34 9.26
CA TRP A 33 -12.66 0.43 10.10
C TRP A 33 -11.32 0.75 9.44
N GLY A 34 -10.94 0.04 8.37
CA GLY A 34 -9.70 0.30 7.61
C GLY A 34 -9.57 1.76 7.18
N ARG A 35 -10.69 2.37 6.76
CA ARG A 35 -10.74 3.79 6.39
C ARG A 35 -10.25 4.73 7.50
N ARG A 36 -10.53 4.43 8.77
CA ARG A 36 -10.12 5.31 9.87
C ARG A 36 -8.61 5.31 10.08
N LEU A 37 -7.97 4.15 9.92
CA LEU A 37 -6.51 4.06 9.96
C LEU A 37 -5.92 4.69 8.68
N ASN A 38 -6.53 4.48 7.51
CA ASN A 38 -6.12 5.14 6.27
C ASN A 38 -6.09 6.67 6.41
N ASP A 39 -7.20 7.27 6.84
CA ASP A 39 -7.32 8.73 7.04
C ASP A 39 -6.29 9.23 8.07
N ALA A 40 -6.06 8.46 9.14
CA ALA A 40 -5.06 8.79 10.16
C ALA A 40 -3.63 8.75 9.61
N LEU A 41 -3.27 7.73 8.81
CA LEU A 41 -1.96 7.65 8.17
C LEU A 41 -1.76 8.80 7.18
N ILE A 42 -2.77 9.14 6.37
CA ILE A 42 -2.73 10.30 5.47
C ILE A 42 -2.49 11.59 6.26
N MET A 43 -3.20 11.78 7.37
CA MET A 43 -3.01 12.94 8.26
C MET A 43 -1.57 13.00 8.81
N ALA A 44 -1.04 11.88 9.31
CA ALA A 44 0.30 11.81 9.88
C ALA A 44 1.42 12.03 8.86
N MET A 45 1.17 11.67 7.60
CA MET A 45 2.08 11.93 6.47
C MET A 45 1.99 13.35 5.92
N GLY A 46 1.07 14.16 6.44
CA GLY A 46 0.92 15.56 6.09
C GLY A 46 2.10 16.44 6.50
N THR A 47 2.00 17.73 6.20
CA THR A 47 3.09 18.70 6.44
C THR A 47 3.12 19.28 7.86
N GLY A 48 2.13 18.95 8.70
CA GLY A 48 2.01 19.48 10.07
C GLY A 48 2.48 18.47 11.11
N ASP A 49 2.90 18.99 12.27
CA ASP A 49 3.31 18.14 13.38
C ASP A 49 2.09 17.39 13.91
N THR A 50 2.16 16.06 13.91
CA THR A 50 1.02 15.19 14.22
C THR A 50 1.30 14.36 15.46
N PHE A 51 0.35 14.36 16.38
CA PHE A 51 0.47 13.72 17.69
C PHE A 51 -0.62 12.68 17.90
N ALA A 52 -0.24 11.51 18.39
CA ALA A 52 -1.15 10.49 18.85
C ALA A 52 -1.56 10.77 20.31
N VAL A 53 -2.86 10.68 20.57
CA VAL A 53 -3.44 10.91 21.91
C VAL A 53 -4.52 9.89 22.22
N SER A 54 -4.80 9.68 23.51
CA SER A 54 -5.91 8.84 23.94
C SER A 54 -7.25 9.42 23.44
N PRO A 55 -8.15 8.60 22.86
CA PRO A 55 -9.39 9.07 22.27
C PRO A 55 -10.35 9.65 23.33
N TYR A 56 -10.25 9.15 24.56
CA TYR A 56 -11.08 9.56 25.70
C TYR A 56 -10.35 10.48 26.68
N GLY A 57 -9.07 10.77 26.42
CA GLY A 57 -8.28 11.69 27.23
C GLY A 57 -8.65 13.14 26.96
N THR A 58 -8.68 13.97 28.01
CA THR A 58 -8.82 15.42 27.84
C THR A 58 -7.49 16.01 27.38
N VAL A 59 -7.42 16.41 26.12
CA VAL A 59 -6.32 17.20 25.55
C VAL A 59 -6.74 18.65 25.42
N THR A 60 -5.83 19.55 25.76
CA THR A 60 -6.00 21.00 25.79
C THR A 60 -4.92 21.65 24.95
N HIS A 61 -5.14 22.90 24.55
CA HIS A 61 -4.16 23.68 23.78
C HIS A 61 -2.78 23.74 24.46
N ALA A 62 -2.74 23.80 25.80
CA ALA A 62 -1.50 23.84 26.57
C ALA A 62 -0.69 22.53 26.52
N ASP A 63 -1.31 21.39 26.22
CA ASP A 63 -0.61 20.10 26.11
C ASP A 63 0.34 20.06 24.90
N PHE A 64 0.14 20.96 23.93
CA PHE A 64 0.96 21.10 22.71
C PHE A 64 1.87 22.32 22.75
N ALA A 65 2.17 22.86 23.95
CA ALA A 65 3.04 24.02 24.06
C ALA A 65 4.49 23.67 23.68
N PRO A 66 5.16 24.45 22.81
CA PRO A 66 6.56 24.25 22.44
C PRO A 66 7.49 24.27 23.65
N GLY A 67 8.39 23.29 23.74
CA GLY A 67 9.36 23.19 24.83
C GLY A 67 8.76 22.82 26.19
N SER A 68 7.46 22.54 26.27
CA SER A 68 6.88 21.80 27.40
C SER A 68 7.65 20.49 27.55
N LEU A 69 8.09 20.17 28.76
CA LEU A 69 8.43 18.79 29.12
C LEU A 69 7.10 18.05 29.06
N ILE A 70 6.73 17.63 27.85
CA ILE A 70 5.57 16.82 27.58
C ILE A 70 5.61 15.72 28.63
N ASP A 71 4.56 15.60 29.43
CA ASP A 71 4.34 14.39 30.19
C ASP A 71 4.14 13.31 29.12
N SER A 72 5.25 12.70 28.71
CA SER A 72 5.48 12.06 27.40
C SER A 72 4.55 10.89 27.12
N ALA A 73 3.77 10.51 28.14
CA ALA A 73 2.73 9.50 28.05
C ALA A 73 1.39 10.02 27.46
N LYS A 74 1.12 11.34 27.47
CA LYS A 74 -0.21 11.88 27.11
C LYS A 74 -0.35 12.22 25.62
N VAL A 75 0.70 12.80 25.03
CA VAL A 75 0.79 13.15 23.61
C VAL A 75 2.14 12.65 23.09
N VAL A 76 2.13 11.95 21.96
CA VAL A 76 3.36 11.42 21.33
C VAL A 76 3.39 11.89 19.89
N GLU A 77 4.49 12.51 19.46
CA GLU A 77 4.67 12.90 18.06
C GLU A 77 4.87 11.65 17.19
N VAL A 78 4.10 11.55 16.12
CA VAL A 78 4.07 10.39 15.23
C VAL A 78 4.09 10.76 13.75
N GLY A 79 4.17 12.05 13.42
CA GLY A 79 4.23 12.52 12.05
C GLY A 79 5.55 12.12 11.37
N ASP A 80 5.46 11.63 10.14
CA ASP A 80 6.59 11.32 9.28
C ASP A 80 6.12 11.31 7.82
N ARG A 81 7.00 11.59 6.86
CA ARG A 81 6.62 11.64 5.43
C ARG A 81 6.38 10.27 4.79
N SER A 82 6.62 9.19 5.52
CA SER A 82 6.47 7.81 5.06
C SER A 82 5.55 7.02 5.98
N VAL A 83 4.80 6.08 5.43
CA VAL A 83 3.95 5.16 6.22
C VAL A 83 4.79 4.40 7.24
N CYS A 84 5.94 3.85 6.82
CA CYS A 84 6.87 3.14 7.69
C CYS A 84 7.36 4.01 8.88
N GLY A 85 7.66 5.29 8.65
CA GLY A 85 8.07 6.22 9.70
C GLY A 85 6.95 6.52 10.70
N VAL A 86 5.71 6.72 10.20
CA VAL A 86 4.52 6.92 11.04
C VAL A 86 4.25 5.68 11.89
N LEU A 87 4.21 4.50 11.25
CA LEU A 87 3.98 3.22 11.93
C LEU A 87 5.05 2.93 12.98
N SER A 88 6.32 3.18 12.66
CA SER A 88 7.43 3.04 13.61
C SER A 88 7.27 3.95 14.83
N SER A 89 6.74 5.15 14.64
CA SER A 89 6.51 6.11 15.73
C SER A 89 5.31 5.71 16.59
N LEU A 90 4.23 5.22 15.98
CA LEU A 90 3.08 4.64 16.68
C LEU A 90 3.47 3.40 17.49
N GLU A 91 4.37 2.57 16.97
CA GLU A 91 4.87 1.36 17.65
C GLU A 91 5.76 1.72 18.85
N LYS A 92 6.66 2.70 18.69
CA LYS A 92 7.44 3.26 19.82
C LYS A 92 6.54 3.88 20.90
N ALA A 93 5.40 4.42 20.51
CA ALA A 93 4.37 4.93 21.42
C ALA A 93 3.58 3.81 22.14
N GLY A 94 3.77 2.54 21.74
CA GLY A 94 3.04 1.39 22.26
C GLY A 94 1.56 1.38 21.89
N LEU A 95 1.20 1.99 20.75
CA LEU A 95 -0.18 2.05 20.25
C LEU A 95 -0.47 0.95 19.24
N VAL A 96 0.56 0.52 18.51
CA VAL A 96 0.46 -0.53 17.49
C VAL A 96 1.64 -1.49 17.57
N THR A 97 1.49 -2.68 16.99
CA THR A 97 2.61 -3.53 16.59
C THR A 97 2.52 -3.81 15.11
N THR A 98 3.65 -3.84 14.42
CA THR A 98 3.67 -4.00 12.96
C THR A 98 4.45 -5.23 12.50
N ARG A 99 4.01 -5.83 11.40
CA ARG A 99 4.70 -6.94 10.75
C ARG A 99 4.44 -6.91 9.25
N THR A 100 5.50 -6.83 8.45
CA THR A 100 5.41 -7.06 7.01
C THR A 100 4.97 -8.50 6.76
N VAL A 101 3.85 -8.68 6.07
CA VAL A 101 3.32 -10.01 5.70
C VAL A 101 3.65 -10.37 4.27
N LEU A 102 3.74 -9.37 3.38
CA LEU A 102 4.09 -9.55 1.97
C LEU A 102 4.96 -8.40 1.52
N HIS A 103 5.99 -8.72 0.74
CA HIS A 103 6.81 -7.75 0.02
C HIS A 103 7.20 -8.41 -1.30
N GLU A 104 6.76 -7.80 -2.39
CA GLU A 104 7.04 -8.21 -3.76
C GLU A 104 7.65 -7.05 -4.53
N ASP A 105 8.70 -7.34 -5.29
CA ASP A 105 9.31 -6.37 -6.18
C ASP A 105 8.80 -6.58 -7.62
N SER A 106 8.68 -5.50 -8.40
CA SER A 106 8.19 -5.57 -9.79
C SER A 106 9.12 -6.33 -10.75
N HIS A 107 10.38 -6.53 -10.38
CA HIS A 107 11.33 -7.27 -11.22
C HIS A 107 11.23 -8.79 -11.06
N GLU A 108 10.51 -9.26 -10.02
CA GLU A 108 10.26 -10.69 -9.76
C GLU A 108 8.78 -11.05 -9.90
N THR A 109 7.94 -10.12 -10.36
CA THR A 109 6.49 -10.28 -10.52
C THR A 109 6.01 -9.57 -11.78
N TYR A 110 4.75 -9.77 -12.16
CA TYR A 110 4.08 -9.01 -13.21
C TYR A 110 3.33 -7.79 -12.65
N LEU A 111 3.74 -7.25 -11.50
CA LEU A 111 3.18 -6.01 -10.98
C LEU A 111 3.77 -4.81 -11.74
N SER A 112 2.96 -3.76 -11.94
CA SER A 112 3.41 -2.49 -12.53
C SER A 112 4.50 -1.79 -11.71
N GLU A 113 4.52 -2.04 -10.40
CA GLU A 113 5.48 -1.57 -9.41
C GLU A 113 5.49 -2.52 -8.20
N GLY A 114 6.49 -2.42 -7.34
CA GLY A 114 6.57 -3.20 -6.10
C GLY A 114 5.39 -2.95 -5.17
N ARG A 115 5.12 -3.93 -4.30
CA ARG A 115 4.00 -3.92 -3.35
C ARG A 115 4.45 -4.43 -1.99
N ILE A 116 4.06 -3.71 -0.94
CA ILE A 116 4.27 -4.12 0.45
C ILE A 116 2.91 -4.18 1.15
N ILE A 117 2.66 -5.27 1.86
CA ILE A 117 1.55 -5.40 2.80
C ILE A 117 2.09 -5.52 4.21
N THR A 118 1.70 -4.58 5.06
CA THR A 118 2.03 -4.56 6.48
C THR A 118 0.80 -4.84 7.32
N SER A 119 0.85 -5.90 8.12
CA SER A 119 -0.12 -6.14 9.18
C SER A 119 0.14 -5.20 10.34
N VAL A 120 -0.91 -4.52 10.78
CA VAL A 120 -0.88 -3.59 11.91
C VAL A 120 -1.91 -4.04 12.93
N HIS A 121 -1.46 -4.38 14.12
CA HIS A 121 -2.35 -4.59 15.26
C HIS A 121 -2.41 -3.31 16.08
N VAL A 122 -3.58 -2.67 16.13
CA VAL A 122 -3.82 -1.53 17.01
C VAL A 122 -4.13 -2.07 18.41
N GLU A 123 -3.12 -2.06 19.26
CA GLU A 123 -3.17 -2.54 20.65
C GLU A 123 -4.05 -1.64 21.52
N ARG A 124 -4.07 -0.34 21.22
CA ARG A 124 -4.79 0.67 21.99
C ARG A 124 -5.40 1.70 21.05
N ALA A 125 -6.70 1.93 21.19
CA ALA A 125 -7.38 2.92 20.37
C ALA A 125 -6.76 4.31 20.54
N PHE A 126 -6.63 5.05 19.44
CA PHE A 126 -6.01 6.38 19.42
C PHE A 126 -6.74 7.33 18.47
N VAL A 127 -6.47 8.63 18.61
CA VAL A 127 -6.77 9.66 17.62
C VAL A 127 -5.50 10.44 17.35
N LEU A 128 -5.40 10.99 16.15
CA LEU A 128 -4.35 11.91 15.77
C LEU A 128 -4.84 13.35 15.87
N VAL A 129 -3.93 14.24 16.24
CA VAL A 129 -4.14 15.68 16.33
C VAL A 129 -3.01 16.35 15.58
N SER A 130 -3.34 17.17 14.59
CA SER A 130 -2.35 17.98 13.88
C SER A 130 -2.24 19.37 14.52
N VAL A 131 -1.02 19.86 14.64
CA VAL A 131 -0.69 21.15 15.23
C VAL A 131 0.18 21.94 14.26
N ASP A 132 -0.19 23.20 14.03
CA ASP A 132 0.63 24.14 13.27
C ASP A 132 1.35 25.08 14.23
N TYR A 133 2.68 25.09 14.16
CA TYR A 133 3.55 25.91 14.97
C TYR A 133 4.08 27.10 14.18
N ARG A 134 3.91 28.31 14.72
CA ARG A 134 4.26 29.56 14.07
C ARG A 134 5.10 30.45 14.97
N TRP A 135 5.94 31.26 14.33
CA TRP A 135 6.70 32.32 14.99
C TRP A 135 6.05 33.67 14.73
N SER A 136 5.67 34.37 15.79
CA SER A 136 5.26 35.77 15.73
C SER A 136 6.38 36.63 15.15
N THR A 137 6.00 37.78 14.58
CA THR A 137 6.97 38.75 14.06
C THR A 137 7.99 39.15 15.14
N ARG A 138 7.59 39.19 16.41
CA ARG A 138 8.47 39.52 17.54
C ARG A 138 9.49 38.41 17.82
N ALA A 139 9.08 37.15 17.74
CA ALA A 139 9.96 36.00 17.92
C ALA A 139 10.98 35.85 16.76
N ARG A 140 10.58 36.18 15.52
CA ARG A 140 11.49 36.12 14.35
C ARG A 140 12.68 37.10 14.41
N TYR A 141 12.56 38.18 15.16
CA TYR A 141 13.64 39.18 15.35
C TYR A 141 14.38 39.04 16.69
N SER A 142 14.06 38.00 17.48
CA SER A 142 14.84 37.63 18.66
C SER A 142 16.19 37.06 18.21
N SER A 143 17.30 37.61 18.72
CA SER A 143 18.66 37.11 18.44
C SER A 143 19.01 35.83 19.21
N SER A 144 18.04 35.20 19.87
CA SER A 144 18.20 33.91 20.56
C SER A 144 18.09 32.77 19.54
N TRP A 145 19.14 31.94 19.47
CA TRP A 145 19.21 30.79 18.58
C TRP A 145 18.27 29.63 18.99
N ASP A 146 17.66 29.72 20.18
CA ASP A 146 16.73 28.74 20.76
C ASP A 146 15.28 29.26 20.82
N THR A 147 14.84 30.01 19.81
CA THR A 147 13.46 30.56 19.82
C THR A 147 12.48 29.49 19.32
N TYR A 148 11.89 28.74 20.24
CA TYR A 148 10.73 27.89 19.97
C TYR A 148 9.58 28.69 19.37
N ALA A 149 8.66 28.02 18.66
CA ALA A 149 7.43 28.65 18.23
C ALA A 149 6.70 29.26 19.44
N ASP A 150 6.18 30.48 19.27
CA ASP A 150 5.46 31.20 20.33
C ASP A 150 3.94 31.28 20.07
N LEU A 151 3.51 30.75 18.91
CA LEU A 151 2.12 30.59 18.52
C LEU A 151 1.92 29.16 18.01
N TRP A 152 0.83 28.52 18.43
CA TRP A 152 0.44 27.22 17.90
C TRP A 152 -1.07 27.06 17.89
N GLU A 153 -1.56 26.22 16.99
CA GLU A 153 -2.97 25.98 16.74
C GLU A 153 -3.19 24.49 16.49
N ILE A 154 -4.20 23.91 17.14
CA ILE A 154 -4.70 22.59 16.76
C ILE A 154 -5.53 22.79 15.50
N THR A 155 -5.07 22.25 14.38
CA THR A 155 -5.68 22.47 13.07
C THR A 155 -6.72 21.41 12.74
N ASP A 156 -6.46 20.16 13.13
CA ASP A 156 -7.33 19.05 12.78
C ASP A 156 -7.23 17.89 13.79
N ARG A 157 -8.23 17.01 13.76
CA ARG A 157 -8.32 15.81 14.60
C ARG A 157 -8.94 14.66 13.82
N SER A 158 -8.24 13.52 13.78
CA SER A 158 -8.74 12.32 13.12
C SER A 158 -9.94 11.70 13.86
N TYR A 159 -10.65 10.81 13.17
CA TYR A 159 -11.56 9.87 13.83
C TYR A 159 -10.78 8.88 14.72
N ILE A 160 -11.50 8.26 15.68
CA ILE A 160 -10.94 7.23 16.55
C ILE A 160 -10.58 6.00 15.71
N VAL A 161 -9.31 5.66 15.68
CA VAL A 161 -8.82 4.36 15.20
C VAL A 161 -9.08 3.35 16.32
N PRO A 162 -10.02 2.40 16.15
CA PRO A 162 -10.31 1.41 17.18
C PRO A 162 -9.21 0.36 17.29
N GLU A 163 -9.23 -0.39 18.38
CA GLU A 163 -8.41 -1.59 18.53
C GLU A 163 -8.82 -2.65 17.51
N GLY A 164 -7.84 -3.41 17.01
CA GLY A 164 -8.07 -4.45 16.02
C GLY A 164 -6.90 -4.63 15.05
N TRP A 165 -7.10 -5.53 14.09
CA TRP A 165 -6.11 -5.83 13.06
C TRP A 165 -6.42 -5.07 11.77
N TYR A 166 -5.36 -4.70 11.06
CA TYR A 166 -5.40 -3.95 9.81
C TYR A 166 -4.33 -4.46 8.87
N LEU A 167 -4.56 -4.29 7.57
CA LEU A 167 -3.58 -4.49 6.51
C LEU A 167 -3.39 -3.17 5.79
N VAL A 168 -2.16 -2.67 5.81
CA VAL A 168 -1.73 -1.45 5.14
C VAL A 168 -1.01 -1.87 3.87
N GLY A 169 -1.56 -1.47 2.73
CA GLY A 169 -0.98 -1.70 1.41
C GLY A 169 -0.24 -0.46 0.93
N GLU A 170 1.02 -0.65 0.56
CA GLU A 170 1.87 0.37 -0.05
C GLU A 170 2.36 -0.14 -1.41
N VAL A 171 2.52 0.77 -2.37
CA VAL A 171 3.01 0.47 -3.72
C VAL A 171 4.17 1.40 -4.09
N GLY A 172 5.16 0.88 -4.80
CA GLY A 172 6.32 1.65 -5.26
C GLY A 172 7.58 0.82 -5.43
N GLU A 173 8.66 1.46 -5.88
CA GLU A 173 9.96 0.81 -6.12
C GLU A 173 11.03 1.25 -5.11
N TYR A 174 11.13 2.56 -4.89
CA TYR A 174 12.14 3.19 -4.02
C TYR A 174 11.50 4.03 -2.91
N VAL A 175 10.33 4.59 -3.21
CA VAL A 175 9.48 5.31 -2.29
C VAL A 175 8.12 4.67 -2.44
N TYR A 176 7.60 4.18 -1.32
CA TYR A 176 6.32 3.49 -1.27
C TYR A 176 5.24 4.49 -0.86
N ASP A 177 4.22 4.59 -1.69
CA ASP A 177 3.04 5.42 -1.44
C ASP A 177 1.94 4.55 -0.84
N LEU A 178 1.18 5.13 0.09
CA LEU A 178 0.02 4.47 0.69
C LEU A 178 -1.06 4.26 -0.38
N ALA A 179 -1.30 3.00 -0.75
CA ALA A 179 -2.35 2.63 -1.70
C ALA A 179 -3.69 2.36 -1.02
N GLY A 180 -3.69 1.80 0.19
CA GLY A 180 -4.94 1.48 0.88
C GLY A 180 -4.77 0.86 2.25
N VAL A 181 -5.86 0.85 3.04
CA VAL A 181 -5.91 0.14 4.32
C VAL A 181 -7.20 -0.64 4.45
N ALA A 182 -7.07 -1.94 4.65
CA ALA A 182 -8.16 -2.84 5.00
C ALA A 182 -8.17 -3.07 6.52
N GLY A 183 -9.34 -3.19 7.13
CA GLY A 183 -9.40 -3.76 8.47
C GLY A 183 -9.54 -5.29 8.38
N ALA A 184 -8.86 -6.01 9.25
CA ALA A 184 -8.78 -7.46 9.27
C ALA A 184 -9.44 -8.04 10.54
N VAL A 185 -10.03 -9.22 10.41
CA VAL A 185 -10.70 -9.93 11.51
C VAL A 185 -9.72 -10.86 12.26
N ARG A 186 -8.57 -11.15 11.67
CA ARG A 186 -7.63 -12.21 12.08
C ARG A 186 -6.22 -11.68 12.24
N ASP A 187 -5.36 -12.51 12.82
CA ASP A 187 -3.93 -12.23 12.96
C ASP A 187 -3.17 -12.33 11.62
N SER A 188 -1.87 -12.04 11.65
CA SER A 188 -1.06 -11.84 10.45
C SER A 188 -0.90 -13.08 9.55
N ASP A 189 -0.84 -14.28 10.13
CA ASP A 189 -0.56 -15.51 9.36
C ASP A 189 -1.80 -15.95 8.58
N ASP A 190 -2.99 -15.85 9.19
CA ASP A 190 -4.27 -16.07 8.50
C ASP A 190 -4.51 -15.02 7.42
N CYS A 191 -4.07 -13.77 7.63
CA CYS A 191 -4.16 -12.71 6.63
C CYS A 191 -3.29 -13.01 5.40
N PHE A 192 -2.08 -13.54 5.59
CA PHE A 192 -1.18 -13.87 4.47
C PHE A 192 -1.80 -14.88 3.51
N TYR A 193 -2.37 -15.97 4.02
CA TYR A 193 -3.04 -16.95 3.15
C TYR A 193 -4.28 -16.38 2.46
N TRP A 194 -5.06 -15.55 3.17
CA TRP A 194 -6.21 -14.87 2.58
C TRP A 194 -5.81 -13.94 1.43
N LEU A 195 -4.65 -13.29 1.49
CA LEU A 195 -4.18 -12.44 0.39
C LEU A 195 -4.04 -13.24 -0.90
N TYR A 196 -3.48 -14.45 -0.88
CA TYR A 196 -3.35 -15.30 -2.07
C TYR A 196 -4.68 -15.87 -2.59
N ASP A 197 -5.75 -15.81 -1.80
CA ASP A 197 -7.10 -16.09 -2.31
C ASP A 197 -7.68 -14.90 -3.10
N LEU A 198 -7.06 -13.72 -3.00
CA LEU A 198 -7.42 -12.52 -3.76
C LEU A 198 -6.74 -12.50 -5.12
N GLU A 199 -7.45 -11.97 -6.10
CA GLU A 199 -6.93 -11.80 -7.45
C GLU A 199 -5.73 -10.84 -7.49
N GLY A 200 -4.69 -11.21 -8.23
CA GLY A 200 -3.46 -10.42 -8.39
C GLY A 200 -2.47 -10.53 -7.22
N PHE A 201 -2.70 -11.42 -6.25
CA PHE A 201 -1.78 -11.64 -5.12
C PHE A 201 -0.79 -12.81 -5.29
N SER A 202 -0.91 -13.61 -6.36
CA SER A 202 0.18 -14.47 -6.86
C SER A 202 0.71 -13.97 -8.20
N ALA A 203 0.85 -12.65 -8.35
CA ALA A 203 1.33 -11.97 -9.55
C ALA A 203 2.74 -12.39 -10.02
N SER A 204 3.41 -13.33 -9.35
CA SER A 204 4.56 -14.04 -9.88
C SER A 204 4.23 -15.00 -11.02
N HIS A 205 2.98 -15.46 -11.17
CA HIS A 205 2.60 -16.44 -12.18
C HIS A 205 1.76 -15.80 -13.30
N CYS A 206 2.08 -16.15 -14.56
CA CYS A 206 1.33 -15.73 -15.73
C CYS A 206 1.01 -16.93 -16.62
N MET A 207 -0.27 -17.10 -16.93
CA MET A 207 -0.76 -18.02 -17.94
C MET A 207 -1.03 -17.29 -19.25
N ALA A 208 -0.74 -17.94 -20.37
CA ALA A 208 -1.05 -17.47 -21.71
C ALA A 208 -1.78 -18.56 -22.50
N GLU A 209 -2.87 -18.22 -23.18
CA GLU A 209 -3.65 -19.18 -23.97
C GLU A 209 -4.04 -18.60 -25.33
N CYS A 210 -3.92 -19.43 -26.39
CA CYS A 210 -4.39 -19.07 -27.72
C CYS A 210 -5.86 -19.45 -27.95
N ASP A 211 -6.66 -18.48 -28.39
CA ASP A 211 -8.10 -18.64 -28.68
C ASP A 211 -8.42 -19.57 -29.88
N GLN A 212 -7.48 -19.77 -30.81
CA GLN A 212 -7.69 -20.59 -32.01
C GLN A 212 -7.11 -22.00 -31.88
N CYS A 213 -5.83 -22.14 -31.53
CA CYS A 213 -5.16 -23.44 -31.49
C CYS A 213 -5.18 -24.11 -30.10
N GLY A 214 -5.62 -23.39 -29.06
CA GLY A 214 -5.70 -23.90 -27.69
C GLY A 214 -4.34 -24.23 -27.05
N SER A 215 -3.23 -23.79 -27.66
CA SER A 215 -1.91 -23.91 -27.05
C SER A 215 -1.84 -23.02 -25.81
N ARG A 216 -1.15 -23.52 -24.79
CA ARG A 216 -1.04 -22.89 -23.47
C ARG A 216 0.41 -22.81 -23.05
N TRP A 217 0.73 -21.71 -22.38
CA TRP A 217 2.06 -21.46 -21.84
C TRP A 217 1.97 -20.82 -20.47
N THR A 218 3.02 -20.99 -19.70
CA THR A 218 3.19 -20.39 -18.38
C THR A 218 4.54 -19.70 -18.27
N ALA A 219 4.57 -18.63 -17.49
CA ALA A 219 5.79 -17.95 -17.10
C ALA A 219 5.72 -17.58 -15.61
N GLU A 220 6.88 -17.60 -14.96
CA GLU A 220 7.03 -17.43 -13.51
C GLU A 220 7.96 -16.27 -13.20
N SER A 221 7.79 -15.68 -12.02
CA SER A 221 8.62 -14.62 -11.45
C SER A 221 8.84 -13.42 -12.39
N GLY A 222 7.78 -12.97 -13.07
CA GLY A 222 7.87 -11.85 -14.01
C GLY A 222 8.64 -12.17 -15.31
N SER A 223 8.91 -13.45 -15.59
CA SER A 223 9.65 -13.89 -16.77
C SER A 223 8.96 -13.48 -18.08
N TRP A 224 9.77 -13.09 -19.06
CA TRP A 224 9.29 -12.86 -20.42
C TRP A 224 9.29 -14.14 -21.26
N HIS A 225 9.86 -15.23 -20.73
CA HIS A 225 9.92 -16.52 -21.40
C HIS A 225 8.76 -17.41 -20.97
N PHE A 226 7.95 -17.82 -21.95
CA PHE A 226 6.76 -18.62 -21.79
C PHE A 226 7.05 -20.07 -22.19
N GLU A 227 6.98 -20.97 -21.20
CA GLU A 227 7.15 -22.42 -21.38
C GLU A 227 5.82 -23.06 -21.73
N ALA A 228 5.81 -23.98 -22.69
CA ALA A 228 4.58 -24.67 -23.07
C ALA A 228 4.17 -25.68 -21.99
N ASP A 229 2.92 -25.58 -21.53
CA ASP A 229 2.37 -26.39 -20.44
C ASP A 229 2.44 -27.89 -20.77
N TRP A 230 1.70 -28.30 -21.80
CA TRP A 230 1.56 -29.69 -22.25
C TRP A 230 1.10 -29.72 -23.70
N SER A 231 2.01 -29.52 -24.66
CA SER A 231 1.73 -29.67 -26.10
C SER A 231 3.02 -29.73 -26.93
N ASP A 232 2.90 -30.04 -28.22
CA ASP A 232 3.98 -29.86 -29.21
C ASP A 232 4.27 -28.37 -29.52
N ALA A 233 3.71 -27.43 -28.75
CA ALA A 233 3.99 -26.01 -28.93
C ALA A 233 5.41 -25.67 -28.49
N CYS A 234 6.05 -24.78 -29.23
CA CYS A 234 7.34 -24.25 -28.83
C CYS A 234 7.18 -23.24 -27.69
N SER A 235 8.16 -23.20 -26.79
CA SER A 235 8.37 -22.06 -25.90
C SER A 235 8.68 -20.81 -26.73
N TRP A 236 8.34 -19.64 -26.21
CA TRP A 236 8.55 -18.36 -26.89
C TRP A 236 8.83 -17.26 -25.87
N SER A 237 9.33 -16.13 -26.35
CA SER A 237 9.62 -14.97 -25.52
C SER A 237 8.72 -13.80 -25.90
N PHE A 238 8.22 -13.08 -24.91
CA PHE A 238 7.25 -11.99 -25.09
C PHE A 238 7.81 -10.80 -25.87
N ASP A 239 9.12 -10.54 -25.77
CA ASP A 239 9.83 -9.53 -26.56
C ASP A 239 9.84 -9.85 -28.07
N ASP A 240 9.78 -11.13 -28.42
CA ASP A 240 9.69 -11.62 -29.78
C ASP A 240 8.24 -11.70 -30.28
N ALA A 241 7.24 -11.30 -29.48
CA ALA A 241 5.85 -11.31 -29.91
C ALA A 241 5.58 -10.29 -31.01
N TRP A 242 4.57 -10.58 -31.84
CA TRP A 242 4.16 -9.74 -32.95
C TRP A 242 2.68 -9.42 -32.84
N ASP A 243 2.24 -8.40 -33.57
CA ASP A 243 0.82 -8.05 -33.71
C ASP A 243 0.14 -7.73 -32.36
N PHE A 244 0.77 -6.88 -31.54
CA PHE A 244 0.19 -6.39 -30.28
C PHE A 244 -1.13 -5.65 -30.54
N ASP A 245 -2.18 -6.05 -29.83
CA ASP A 245 -3.47 -5.35 -29.83
C ASP A 245 -3.74 -4.84 -28.41
N GLU A 246 -3.38 -3.58 -28.19
CA GLU A 246 -3.59 -2.87 -26.91
C GLU A 246 -5.07 -2.73 -26.55
N SER A 247 -5.98 -2.79 -27.54
CA SER A 247 -7.42 -2.69 -27.26
C SER A 247 -8.02 -3.99 -26.75
N ALA A 248 -7.40 -5.12 -27.09
CA ALA A 248 -7.81 -6.45 -26.68
C ALA A 248 -6.88 -7.08 -25.63
N ASN A 249 -5.80 -6.41 -25.25
CA ASN A 249 -4.74 -6.94 -24.38
C ASN A 249 -4.22 -8.31 -24.85
N THR A 250 -3.92 -8.43 -26.14
CA THR A 250 -3.46 -9.70 -26.75
C THR A 250 -2.26 -9.52 -27.67
N VAL A 251 -1.60 -10.62 -28.01
CA VAL A 251 -0.56 -10.70 -29.06
C VAL A 251 -0.93 -11.75 -30.11
N GLY A 252 -0.28 -11.72 -31.27
CA GLY A 252 -0.42 -12.76 -32.29
C GLY A 252 0.17 -14.10 -31.81
N CYS A 253 -0.52 -15.21 -32.10
CA CYS A 253 -0.09 -16.52 -31.66
C CYS A 253 1.19 -17.00 -32.39
N PRO A 254 2.29 -17.29 -31.66
CA PRO A 254 3.55 -17.71 -32.27
C PRO A 254 3.48 -19.12 -32.89
N GLN A 255 2.53 -19.95 -32.46
CA GLN A 255 2.38 -21.32 -32.92
C GLN A 255 1.58 -21.45 -34.23
N CYS A 256 0.40 -20.82 -34.31
CA CYS A 256 -0.49 -20.97 -35.48
C CYS A 256 -0.48 -19.75 -36.42
N GLY A 257 0.01 -18.59 -35.97
CA GLY A 257 0.07 -17.35 -36.76
C GLY A 257 -1.27 -16.71 -37.09
N THR A 258 -2.40 -17.28 -36.65
CA THR A 258 -3.75 -16.80 -36.97
C THR A 258 -4.61 -16.48 -35.75
N GLY A 259 -4.27 -17.03 -34.59
CA GLY A 259 -4.98 -16.78 -33.34
C GLY A 259 -4.38 -15.64 -32.52
N ARG A 260 -5.09 -15.28 -31.44
CA ARG A 260 -4.69 -14.30 -30.43
C ARG A 260 -4.33 -15.01 -29.14
N VAL A 261 -3.30 -14.53 -28.46
CA VAL A 261 -2.89 -15.01 -27.15
C VAL A 261 -3.32 -13.99 -26.11
N ALA A 262 -4.15 -14.43 -25.16
CA ALA A 262 -4.56 -13.67 -23.99
C ALA A 262 -3.75 -14.12 -22.78
N PHE A 263 -3.62 -13.22 -21.80
CA PHE A 263 -2.81 -13.42 -20.60
C PHE A 263 -3.70 -13.38 -19.35
N MET A 264 -3.29 -14.13 -18.33
CA MET A 264 -3.89 -14.11 -17.01
C MET A 264 -2.76 -14.12 -16.00
N ILE A 265 -2.69 -13.10 -15.15
CA ILE A 265 -1.70 -12.97 -14.09
C ILE A 265 -2.41 -13.28 -12.78
N SER A 266 -1.95 -14.29 -12.05
CA SER A 266 -2.69 -14.81 -10.88
C SER A 266 -1.81 -15.37 -9.80
#